data_AF-X1URT5-F1
#
_entry.id   AF-X1URT5-F1
#
_cell.length_a   1.000
_cell.length_b   1.000
_cell.length_c   1.000
_cell.angle_alpha   90.00
_cell.angle_beta   90.00
_cell.angle_gamma   90.00
#
_symmetry.space_group_name_H-M   'P 1'
#
loop_
_entity.id
_entity.type
_entity.pdbx_description
1 polymer ?
#
loop_
_entity_poly.entity_id
_entity_poly.type
_entity_poly.pdbx_seq_one_letter_code
_entity_poly.pdbx_strand_id
1 'polypeptide(L)' 'MGKVEKKNISFFFPAFNDEGTVQKMVEDAISILESVSNNYEIIIVDDGSVDNTGEVADEMAKKYSRVKVV' A
#
# COMPACT_ATOMS: atom_id res chain seq x y z
N MET A 1 -18.15 24.05 15.55
CA MET A 1 -16.98 23.15 15.44
C MET A 1 -16.65 23.01 13.96
N GLY A 2 -15.50 23.51 13.50
CA GLY A 2 -15.12 23.42 12.08
C GLY A 2 -14.93 21.96 11.67
N LYS A 3 -15.34 21.59 10.44
CA LYS A 3 -15.00 20.28 9.88
C LYS A 3 -13.47 20.21 9.80
N VAL A 4 -12.88 19.22 10.47
CA VAL A 4 -11.46 18.89 10.24
C VAL A 4 -11.39 18.28 8.84
N GLU A 5 -10.70 18.95 7.93
CA GLU A 5 -10.51 18.45 6.58
C GLU A 5 -9.53 17.28 6.62
N LYS A 6 -9.95 16.09 6.17
CA LYS A 6 -9.05 14.94 6.05
C LYS A 6 -8.08 15.19 4.88
N LYS A 7 -6.77 15.14 5.14
CA LYS A 7 -5.72 15.38 4.14
C LYS A 7 -5.63 14.23 3.12
N ASN A 8 -5.18 14.54 1.90
CA ASN A 8 -4.74 13.52 0.94
C ASN A 8 -3.42 12.90 1.42
N ILE A 9 -3.27 11.57 1.31
CA ILE A 9 -2.08 10.86 1.77
C ILE A 9 -1.54 9.93 0.68
N SER A 10 -0.26 10.04 0.35
CA SER A 10 0.45 9.00 -0.39
C SER A 10 1.34 8.25 0.59
N PHE A 11 1.06 6.96 0.78
CA PHE A 11 1.89 6.06 1.58
C PHE A 11 2.72 5.20 0.63
N PHE A 12 4.01 5.03 0.91
CA PHE A 12 4.86 4.18 0.10
C PHE A 12 5.84 3.40 0.95
N PHE A 13 6.29 2.26 0.43
CA PHE A 13 7.34 1.47 1.05
C PHE A 13 8.08 0.62 0.02
N PRO A 14 9.39 0.39 0.20
CA PRO A 14 10.14 -0.58 -0.59
C PRO A 14 9.85 -2.00 -0.09
N ALA A 15 9.83 -2.97 -1.01
CA ALA A 15 9.74 -4.39 -0.73
C ALA A 15 10.90 -5.09 -1.46
N PHE A 16 11.69 -5.87 -0.71
CA PHE A 16 12.78 -6.67 -1.25
C PHE A 16 12.81 -8.02 -0.53
N ASN A 17 12.53 -9.09 -1.25
CA ASN A 17 12.41 -10.44 -0.69
C ASN A 17 11.49 -10.52 0.54
N ASP A 18 10.31 -9.91 0.41
CA ASP A 18 9.30 -9.73 1.46
C ASP A 18 7.97 -10.43 1.14
N GLU A 19 8.00 -11.55 0.40
CA GLU A 19 6.81 -12.30 -0.01
C GLU A 19 5.90 -12.69 1.17
N GLY A 20 6.48 -12.89 2.36
CA GLY A 20 5.77 -13.27 3.57
C GLY A 20 5.07 -12.14 4.31
N THR A 21 5.39 -10.86 4.04
CA THR A 21 4.82 -9.74 4.81
C THR A 21 4.24 -8.60 3.97
N VAL A 22 4.62 -8.48 2.70
CA VAL A 22 4.12 -7.42 1.79
C VAL A 22 2.60 -7.33 1.75
N GLN A 23 1.88 -8.48 1.70
CA GLN A 23 0.42 -8.49 1.74
C GLN A 23 -0.12 -7.86 3.04
N LYS A 24 0.40 -8.29 4.18
CA LYS A 24 -0.05 -7.81 5.49
C LYS A 24 0.22 -6.31 5.64
N MET A 25 1.36 -5.83 5.14
CA MET A 25 1.72 -4.41 5.16
C MET A 25 0.71 -3.56 4.39
N VAL A 26 0.26 -4.01 3.22
CA VAL A 26 -0.78 -3.32 2.45
C VAL A 26 -2.12 -3.32 3.21
N GLU A 27 -2.53 -4.46 3.76
CA GLU A 27 -3.81 -4.58 4.47
C GLU A 27 -3.84 -3.70 5.74
N ASP A 28 -2.75 -3.68 6.50
CA ASP A 28 -2.60 -2.82 7.68
C ASP A 28 -2.60 -1.33 7.28
N ALA A 29 -1.89 -0.97 6.21
CA ALA A 29 -1.86 0.40 5.69
C ALA A 29 -3.26 0.87 5.26
N ILE A 30 -4.03 0.03 4.56
CA ILE A 30 -5.41 0.33 4.16
C ILE A 30 -6.26 0.61 5.41
N SER A 31 -6.23 -0.30 6.40
CA SER A 31 -7.00 -0.17 7.63
C SER A 31 -6.74 1.17 8.36
N ILE A 32 -5.47 1.58 8.43
CA ILE A 32 -5.09 2.85 9.04
C ILE A 32 -5.54 4.03 8.16
N LEU A 33 -5.25 3.99 6.86
CA LEU A 33 -5.50 5.10 5.94
C LEU A 33 -6.99 5.41 5.79
N GLU A 34 -7.87 4.41 5.80
CA GLU A 34 -9.33 4.59 5.80
C GLU A 34 -9.81 5.40 7.02
N SER A 35 -9.16 5.24 8.17
CA SER A 35 -9.52 6.00 9.38
C SER A 35 -9.09 7.47 9.31
N VAL A 36 -7.94 7.77 8.69
CA VAL A 36 -7.31 9.11 8.73
C VAL A 36 -7.47 9.94 7.46
N SER A 37 -7.79 9.33 6.31
CA SER A 37 -7.93 10.01 5.03
C SER A 37 -9.14 9.52 4.23
N ASN A 38 -9.77 10.41 3.46
CA ASN A 38 -10.78 10.04 2.47
C ASN A 38 -10.19 9.80 1.07
N ASN A 39 -8.92 10.16 0.87
CA ASN A 39 -8.26 10.06 -0.41
C ASN A 39 -6.77 9.74 -0.21
N TYR A 40 -6.43 8.49 -0.44
CA TYR A 40 -5.07 8.00 -0.33
C TYR A 40 -4.70 7.07 -1.48
N GLU A 41 -3.39 6.92 -1.66
CA GLU A 41 -2.77 5.89 -2.49
C GLU A 41 -1.69 5.17 -1.69
N ILE A 42 -1.44 3.91 -2.06
CA ILE A 42 -0.35 3.08 -1.55
C ILE A 42 0.55 2.75 -2.74
N ILE A 43 1.85 2.98 -2.60
CA ILE A 43 2.85 2.65 -3.63
C ILE A 43 3.82 1.63 -3.04
N ILE A 44 3.82 0.42 -3.58
CA ILE A 44 4.79 -0.62 -3.30
C ILE A 44 5.92 -0.43 -4.31
N VAL A 45 7.16 -0.34 -3.84
CA VAL A 45 8.34 -0.29 -4.72
C VAL A 45 9.05 -1.63 -4.63
N ASP A 46 8.97 -2.47 -5.67
CA ASP A 46 9.72 -3.73 -5.70
C ASP A 46 11.17 -3.45 -6.09
N ASP A 47 12.09 -3.56 -5.12
CA ASP A 47 13.50 -3.20 -5.27
C ASP A 47 14.33 -4.35 -5.87
N GLY A 48 13.78 -5.01 -6.89
CA GLY A 48 14.44 -6.10 -7.61
C GLY A 48 14.45 -7.42 -6.84
N SER A 49 13.33 -7.77 -6.19
CA SER A 49 13.17 -9.05 -5.50
C SER A 49 13.41 -10.25 -6.42
N VAL A 50 13.89 -11.35 -5.86
CA VAL A 50 14.14 -12.62 -6.58
C VAL A 50 13.23 -13.76 -6.13
N ASP A 51 12.40 -13.51 -5.13
CA ASP A 51 11.32 -14.38 -4.66
C ASP A 51 9.96 -13.92 -5.21
N ASN A 52 8.84 -14.34 -4.60
CA ASN A 52 7.51 -13.99 -5.11
C ASN A 52 7.00 -12.62 -4.65
N THR A 53 7.85 -11.75 -4.08
CA THR A 53 7.43 -10.43 -3.57
C THR A 53 6.70 -9.60 -4.61
N GLY A 54 7.25 -9.50 -5.83
CA GLY A 54 6.64 -8.75 -6.93
C GLY A 54 5.29 -9.33 -7.35
N GLU A 55 5.15 -10.66 -7.40
CA GLU A 55 3.88 -11.31 -7.73
C GLU A 55 2.81 -11.01 -6.68
N VAL A 56 3.16 -11.11 -5.39
CA VAL A 56 2.24 -10.78 -4.29
C VAL A 56 1.88 -9.29 -4.33
N ALA A 57 2.84 -8.39 -4.58
CA ALA A 57 2.58 -6.96 -4.72
C ALA A 57 1.59 -6.65 -5.87
N ASP A 58 1.76 -7.31 -7.02
CA ASP A 58 0.87 -7.19 -8.17
C ASP A 58 -0.54 -7.70 -7.88
N GLU A 59 -0.67 -8.80 -7.13
CA GLU A 59 -1.97 -9.29 -6.67
C GLU A 59 -2.68 -8.26 -5.78
N MET A 60 -1.93 -7.57 -4.91
CA MET A 60 -2.48 -6.51 -4.08
C MET A 60 -2.94 -5.30 -4.91
N ALA A 61 -2.19 -4.91 -5.95
CA ALA A 61 -2.60 -3.85 -6.87
C ALA A 61 -3.84 -4.23 -7.71
N LYS A 62 -4.00 -5.51 -8.08
CA LYS A 62 -5.23 -6.00 -8.73
C LYS A 62 -6.43 -5.99 -7.79
N LYS A 63 -6.22 -6.35 -6.52
CA LYS A 63 -7.27 -6.43 -5.49
C LYS A 63 -7.74 -5.05 -5.01
N TYR A 64 -6.83 -4.09 -4.91
CA TYR A 64 -7.10 -2.76 -4.36
C TYR A 64 -6.71 -1.67 -5.36
N SER A 65 -7.71 -0.98 -5.95
CA SER A 65 -7.49 0.07 -6.95
C SER A 65 -6.69 1.29 -6.48
N ARG A 66 -6.45 1.41 -5.16
CA ARG A 66 -5.64 2.46 -4.54
C ARG A 66 -4.17 2.05 -4.34
N VAL A 67 -3.83 0.81 -4.65
CA VAL A 67 -2.48 0.25 -4.56
C VAL A 67 -1.85 0.27 -5.96
N LYS A 68 -0.59 0.69 -6.03
CA LYS A 68 0.25 0.67 -7.23
C LYS A 68 1.57 -0.02 -6.91
N VAL A 69 2.12 -0.72 -7.90
CA VAL A 69 3.48 -1.28 -7.84
C VAL A 69 4.37 -0.48 -8.77
N VAL A 70 5.60 -0.18 -8.34
CA VAL A 70 6.65 0.50 -9.09
C VAL A 70 7.91 -0.34 -9.07
#